data_AF-A0A9D5XP45-F1
#
_entry.id   AF-A0A9D5XP45-F1
#
_cell.length_a   1.000
_cell.length_b   1.000
_cell.length_c   1.000
_cell.angle_alpha   90.00
_cell.angle_beta   90.00
_cell.angle_gamma   90.00
#
_symmetry.space_group_name_H-M   'P 1'
#
loop_
_entity.id
_entity.type
_entity.pdbx_description
1 polymer ?
#
loop_
_entity_poly.entity_id
_entity_poly.type
_entity_poly.pdbx_seq_one_letter_code
_entity_poly.pdbx_strand_id
1 'polypeptide(L)'
;MGMSINTNAVSINAQRNLGLSGGSLATSMQRLSSGLRVNSAKDDAAGLAIAERMNTQVRGLAVASRNANDGISLAQTAEGALGKVGDMLQRMRELSVQSGNATNSKSDREALQSELKQLRDEVDRVAKTTSFNGAKLLDGSFTGAVFQVGANSGDNITVGALANTKVDKLGNSTFGTTSATMAGTAVTGLAGTSAITVTVTGANGVSAKVTVAADAKRTNEEALGKVMEAINSKTADTGLTAFLEKDGDDYTISYRNTAANSTATSAVATVSVSGGVGFGDAFSVSTTTVAETQAVGIHEVNIDTQAGAWEALQRIDNAIDKVNSARGELGAMQTRFEKTVENIDIQSENITAARGRIIDADFAKETANLSRTQILQQAGTAMVAQANQLPQSVLSLLR
;
A
#
# COMPACT_ATOMS: atom_id res chain seq x y z
N MET A 1 -79.53 21.36 38.51
CA MET A 1 -78.15 21.50 39.02
C MET A 1 -78.21 22.37 40.25
N GLY A 2 -77.96 21.82 41.45
CA GLY A 2 -77.99 22.61 42.67
C GLY A 2 -76.84 23.62 42.69
N MET A 3 -77.14 24.91 42.84
CA MET A 3 -76.12 25.95 42.98
C MET A 3 -75.50 25.84 44.38
N SER A 4 -74.36 25.14 44.47
CA SER A 4 -73.57 25.06 45.69
C SER A 4 -72.67 26.30 45.79
N ILE A 5 -72.74 27.01 46.92
CA ILE A 5 -72.01 28.29 47.12
C ILE A 5 -70.55 28.05 47.52
N ASN A 6 -70.27 26.99 48.27
CA ASN A 6 -68.92 26.70 48.79
C ASN A 6 -68.03 25.91 47.80
N THR A 7 -68.61 25.19 46.83
CA THR A 7 -67.84 24.46 45.82
C THR A 7 -68.25 24.89 44.43
N ASN A 8 -67.39 25.67 43.79
CA ASN A 8 -67.60 26.14 42.42
C ASN A 8 -66.96 25.19 41.41
N ALA A 9 -67.74 24.22 40.95
CA ALA A 9 -67.29 23.23 39.97
C ALA A 9 -66.86 23.86 38.63
N VAL A 10 -67.44 25.01 38.24
CA VAL A 10 -67.11 25.72 37.00
C VAL A 10 -65.72 26.36 37.10
N SER A 11 -65.39 26.96 38.24
CA SER A 11 -64.05 27.52 38.51
C SER A 11 -62.97 26.42 38.58
N ILE A 12 -63.25 25.29 39.25
CA ILE A 12 -62.31 24.16 39.31
C ILE A 12 -62.04 23.57 37.91
N ASN A 13 -63.07 23.46 37.07
CA ASN A 13 -62.93 22.98 35.70
C ASN A 13 -62.13 23.99 34.84
N ALA A 14 -62.41 25.29 34.97
CA ALA A 14 -61.66 26.35 34.29
C ALA A 14 -60.18 26.38 34.72
N GLN A 15 -59.88 26.24 36.02
CA GLN A 15 -58.51 26.14 36.54
C GLN A 15 -57.78 24.90 36.04
N ARG A 16 -58.46 23.74 35.96
CA ARG A 16 -57.89 22.51 35.39
C ARG A 16 -57.51 22.69 33.92
N ASN A 17 -58.41 23.26 33.10
CA ASN A 17 -58.15 23.53 31.69
C ASN A 17 -57.06 24.59 31.47
N LEU A 18 -56.98 25.59 32.35
CA LEU A 18 -55.91 26.59 32.37
C LEU A 18 -54.57 25.96 32.72
N GLY A 19 -54.51 25.06 33.70
CA GLY A 19 -53.30 24.30 34.04
C GLY A 19 -52.80 23.41 32.89
N LEU A 20 -53.73 22.72 32.21
CA LEU A 20 -53.41 21.92 31.00
C LEU A 20 -52.88 22.79 29.85
N SER A 21 -53.48 23.96 29.64
CA SER A 21 -53.04 24.93 28.62
C SER A 21 -51.67 25.53 28.96
N GLY A 22 -51.41 25.82 30.24
CA GLY A 22 -50.10 26.29 30.72
C GLY A 22 -48.98 25.26 30.54
N GLY A 23 -49.26 23.98 30.79
CA GLY A 23 -48.30 22.90 30.52
C GLY A 23 -48.01 22.71 29.03
N SER A 24 -49.04 22.86 28.18
CA SER A 24 -48.88 22.80 26.72
C SER A 24 -48.07 23.98 26.19
N LEU A 25 -48.30 25.20 26.69
CA LEU A 25 -47.50 26.38 26.35
C LEU A 25 -46.02 26.19 26.72
N ALA A 26 -45.74 25.69 27.93
CA ALA A 26 -44.38 25.43 28.39
C ALA A 26 -43.65 24.43 27.47
N THR A 27 -44.36 23.39 27.01
CA THR A 27 -43.83 22.40 26.08
C THR A 27 -43.55 23.03 24.70
N SER A 28 -44.46 23.83 24.17
CA SER A 28 -44.25 24.53 22.89
C SER A 28 -43.11 25.53 22.94
N MET A 29 -42.97 26.26 24.04
CA MET A 29 -41.82 27.14 24.27
C MET A 29 -40.50 26.36 24.33
N GLN A 30 -40.48 25.22 25.02
CA GLN A 30 -39.30 24.35 25.10
C GLN A 30 -38.90 23.80 23.72
N ARG A 31 -39.87 23.36 22.91
CA ARG A 31 -39.62 22.84 21.55
C ARG A 31 -39.15 23.94 20.60
N LEU A 32 -39.76 25.12 20.65
CA LEU A 32 -39.35 26.26 19.83
C LEU A 32 -37.95 26.75 20.22
N SER A 33 -37.63 26.76 21.52
CA SER A 33 -36.32 27.18 22.02
C SER A 33 -35.20 26.18 21.72
N SER A 34 -35.49 24.87 21.78
CA SER A 34 -34.50 23.81 21.51
C SER A 34 -34.40 23.44 20.03
N GLY A 35 -35.42 23.76 19.22
CA GLY A 35 -35.55 23.27 17.85
C GLY A 35 -35.87 21.77 17.77
N LEU A 36 -36.11 21.09 18.90
CA LEU A 36 -36.30 19.65 18.98
C LEU A 36 -37.74 19.35 19.43
N ARG A 37 -38.42 18.48 18.68
CA ARG A 37 -39.71 17.88 19.06
C ARG A 37 -39.56 16.95 20.27
N VAL A 38 -38.47 16.18 20.31
CA VAL A 38 -38.16 15.23 21.39
C VAL A 38 -36.93 15.74 22.15
N ASN A 39 -37.14 16.37 23.29
CA ASN A 39 -36.04 16.92 24.11
C ASN A 39 -35.70 16.03 25.30
N SER A 40 -36.66 15.23 25.77
CA SER A 40 -36.49 14.32 26.90
C SER A 40 -37.19 12.98 26.66
N ALA A 41 -36.81 11.95 27.43
CA ALA A 41 -37.45 10.62 27.35
C ALA A 41 -38.95 10.66 27.71
N LYS A 42 -39.42 11.72 28.38
CA LYS A 42 -40.84 11.96 28.67
C LYS A 42 -41.63 12.28 27.39
N ASP A 43 -41.00 12.91 26.41
CA ASP A 43 -41.67 13.35 25.18
C ASP A 43 -41.89 12.19 24.21
N ASP A 44 -40.87 11.34 24.04
CA ASP A 44 -40.92 10.08 23.26
C ASP A 44 -39.70 9.21 23.61
N ALA A 45 -39.89 8.19 24.45
CA ALA A 45 -38.81 7.31 24.88
C ALA A 45 -38.24 6.47 23.74
N ALA A 46 -39.09 5.99 22.82
CA ALA A 46 -38.64 5.15 21.69
C ALA A 46 -37.94 5.99 20.62
N GLY A 47 -38.50 7.16 20.30
CA GLY A 47 -37.90 8.13 19.38
C GLY A 47 -36.53 8.59 19.85
N LEU A 48 -36.40 8.93 21.14
CA LEU A 48 -35.11 9.32 21.73
C LEU A 48 -34.09 8.18 21.68
N ALA A 49 -34.47 6.94 22.02
CA ALA A 49 -33.56 5.80 21.99
C ALA A 49 -33.02 5.48 20.57
N ILE A 50 -33.87 5.59 19.54
CA ILE A 50 -33.44 5.42 18.14
C ILE A 50 -32.51 6.56 17.72
N ALA A 51 -32.88 7.80 18.06
CA ALA A 51 -32.09 8.99 17.81
C ALA A 51 -30.70 8.94 18.46
N GLU A 52 -30.60 8.47 19.70
CA GLU A 52 -29.33 8.27 20.40
C GLU A 52 -28.46 7.22 19.70
N ARG A 53 -29.05 6.11 19.25
CA ARG A 53 -28.34 5.10 18.46
C ARG A 53 -27.82 5.69 17.13
N MET A 54 -28.65 6.44 16.42
CA MET A 54 -28.26 7.14 15.19
C MET A 54 -27.14 8.16 15.45
N ASN A 55 -27.21 8.89 16.58
CA ASN A 55 -26.15 9.83 16.98
C ASN A 55 -24.83 9.11 17.29
N THR A 56 -24.88 7.98 18.00
CA THR A 56 -23.71 7.14 18.23
C THR A 56 -23.12 6.63 16.91
N GLN A 57 -23.96 6.23 15.97
CA GLN A 57 -23.52 5.79 14.65
C GLN A 57 -22.86 6.92 13.85
N VAL A 58 -23.45 8.12 13.82
CA VAL A 58 -22.85 9.31 13.16
C VAL A 58 -21.51 9.67 13.77
N ARG A 59 -21.40 9.65 15.11
CA ARG A 59 -20.12 9.87 15.79
C ARG A 59 -19.08 8.79 15.48
N GLY A 60 -19.52 7.53 15.39
CA GLY A 60 -18.67 6.41 14.96
C GLY A 60 -18.16 6.59 13.53
N LEU A 61 -19.05 6.96 12.59
CA LEU A 61 -18.73 7.26 11.20
C LEU A 61 -17.74 8.45 11.08
N ALA A 62 -17.88 9.49 11.90
CA ALA A 62 -16.95 10.61 11.91
C ALA A 62 -15.52 10.22 12.38
N VAL A 63 -15.40 9.27 13.30
CA VAL A 63 -14.09 8.70 13.69
C VAL A 63 -13.56 7.78 12.59
N ALA A 64 -14.44 6.97 11.99
CA ALA A 64 -14.09 6.10 10.88
C ALA A 64 -13.54 6.87 9.66
N SER A 65 -14.12 8.03 9.32
CA SER A 65 -13.60 8.91 8.27
C SER A 65 -12.19 9.39 8.59
N ARG A 66 -11.91 9.79 9.84
CA ARG A 66 -10.53 10.12 10.28
C ARG A 66 -9.58 8.93 10.17
N ASN A 67 -9.97 7.75 10.64
CA ASN A 67 -9.13 6.55 10.53
C ASN A 67 -8.84 6.19 9.06
N ALA A 68 -9.81 6.36 8.16
CA ALA A 68 -9.60 6.15 6.72
C ALA A 68 -8.61 7.18 6.15
N ASN A 69 -8.69 8.45 6.55
CA ASN A 69 -7.71 9.49 6.18
C ASN A 69 -6.30 9.20 6.74
N ASP A 70 -6.19 8.62 7.93
CA ASP A 70 -4.90 8.15 8.46
C ASP A 70 -4.34 7.00 7.61
N GLY A 71 -5.20 6.09 7.13
CA GLY A 71 -4.85 5.05 6.18
C GLY A 71 -4.33 5.61 4.84
N ILE A 72 -4.98 6.65 4.31
CA ILE A 72 -4.52 7.39 3.12
C ILE A 72 -3.14 8.01 3.38
N SER A 73 -2.96 8.66 4.52
CA SER A 73 -1.70 9.32 4.89
C SER A 73 -0.54 8.32 5.04
N LEU A 74 -0.80 7.14 5.63
CA LEU A 74 0.16 6.05 5.68
C LEU A 74 0.53 5.58 4.28
N ALA A 75 -0.46 5.34 3.42
CA ALA A 75 -0.23 4.86 2.07
C ALA A 75 0.52 5.88 1.20
N GLN A 76 0.25 7.18 1.35
CA GLN A 76 0.97 8.26 0.67
C GLN A 76 2.42 8.39 1.17
N THR A 77 2.66 8.25 2.47
CA THR A 77 4.01 8.26 3.05
C THR A 77 4.85 7.10 2.51
N ALA A 78 4.25 5.90 2.46
CA ALA A 78 4.89 4.72 1.91
C ALA A 78 5.14 4.85 0.39
N GLU A 79 4.16 5.32 -0.38
CA GLU A 79 4.30 5.52 -1.81
C GLU A 79 5.43 6.50 -2.10
N GLY A 80 5.44 7.69 -1.48
CA GLY A 80 6.42 8.73 -1.80
C GLY A 80 7.85 8.27 -1.56
N ALA A 81 8.07 7.48 -0.51
CA ALA A 81 9.34 6.84 -0.24
C ALA A 81 9.69 5.79 -1.32
N LEU A 82 8.73 4.96 -1.74
CA LEU A 82 8.93 4.00 -2.84
C LEU A 82 9.19 4.69 -4.18
N GLY A 83 8.60 5.86 -4.44
CA GLY A 83 8.92 6.68 -5.60
C GLY A 83 10.39 7.06 -5.63
N LYS A 84 10.95 7.52 -4.49
CA LYS A 84 12.37 7.84 -4.37
C LYS A 84 13.29 6.62 -4.47
N VAL A 85 12.87 5.48 -3.92
CA VAL A 85 13.58 4.21 -4.14
C VAL A 85 13.57 3.85 -5.63
N GLY A 86 12.45 4.03 -6.33
CA GLY A 86 12.34 3.84 -7.77
C GLY A 86 13.31 4.73 -8.56
N ASP A 87 13.37 6.03 -8.27
CA ASP A 87 14.29 6.98 -8.90
C ASP A 87 15.76 6.53 -8.73
N MET A 88 16.13 6.10 -7.52
CA MET A 88 17.48 5.60 -7.23
C MET A 88 17.79 4.29 -7.95
N LEU A 89 16.84 3.35 -8.01
CA LEU A 89 17.02 2.11 -8.76
C LEU A 89 17.19 2.36 -10.25
N GLN A 90 16.47 3.32 -10.83
CA GLN A 90 16.66 3.74 -12.21
C GLN A 90 18.07 4.30 -12.42
N ARG A 91 18.57 5.14 -11.51
CA ARG A 91 19.97 5.61 -11.57
C ARG A 91 20.98 4.47 -11.44
N MET A 92 20.76 3.52 -10.53
CA MET A 92 21.62 2.33 -10.42
C MET A 92 21.61 1.50 -11.71
N ARG A 93 20.46 1.43 -12.39
CA ARG A 93 20.33 0.79 -13.71
C ARG A 93 21.17 1.50 -14.77
N GLU A 94 21.11 2.83 -14.83
CA GLU A 94 21.94 3.62 -15.75
C GLU A 94 23.43 3.35 -15.55
N LEU A 95 23.89 3.37 -14.29
CA LEU A 95 25.29 3.07 -13.94
C LEU A 95 25.68 1.64 -14.34
N SER A 96 24.77 0.68 -14.18
CA SER A 96 24.99 -0.71 -14.58
C SER A 96 25.07 -0.86 -16.10
N VAL A 97 24.21 -0.17 -16.86
CA VAL A 97 24.31 -0.12 -18.34
C VAL A 97 25.62 0.53 -18.75
N GLN A 98 26.00 1.64 -18.10
CA GLN A 98 27.24 2.35 -18.39
C GLN A 98 28.44 1.45 -18.14
N SER A 99 28.55 0.81 -16.97
CA SER A 99 29.66 -0.06 -16.62
C SER A 99 29.76 -1.31 -17.49
N GLY A 100 28.60 -1.81 -17.98
CA GLY A 100 28.52 -2.94 -18.90
C GLY A 100 29.15 -2.70 -20.29
N ASN A 101 29.52 -1.46 -20.62
CA ASN A 101 30.23 -1.16 -21.85
C ASN A 101 31.71 -1.62 -21.80
N ALA A 102 32.16 -2.26 -22.87
CA ALA A 102 33.52 -2.80 -22.99
C ALA A 102 34.61 -1.72 -23.11
N THR A 103 34.25 -0.50 -23.52
CA THR A 103 35.20 0.61 -23.69
C THR A 103 35.62 1.28 -22.38
N ASN A 104 34.95 0.98 -21.26
CA ASN A 104 35.31 1.54 -19.95
C ASN A 104 36.52 0.82 -19.36
N SER A 105 37.43 1.59 -18.77
CA SER A 105 38.57 1.04 -18.04
C SER A 105 38.15 0.49 -16.67
N LYS A 106 39.01 -0.32 -16.05
CA LYS A 106 38.77 -0.83 -14.68
C LYS A 106 38.59 0.31 -13.67
N SER A 107 39.39 1.37 -13.77
CA SER A 107 39.26 2.56 -12.92
C SER A 107 37.94 3.30 -13.11
N ASP A 108 37.41 3.35 -14.35
CA ASP A 108 36.10 3.97 -14.59
C ASP A 108 34.97 3.15 -13.95
N ARG A 109 35.07 1.81 -14.02
CA ARG A 109 34.08 0.92 -13.39
C ARG A 109 34.11 1.01 -11.87
N GLU A 110 35.30 1.10 -11.26
CA GLU A 110 35.45 1.30 -9.80
C GLU A 110 34.84 2.64 -9.34
N ALA A 111 34.93 3.69 -10.15
CA ALA A 111 34.28 4.97 -9.87
C ALA A 111 32.74 4.86 -9.95
N LEU A 112 32.20 4.19 -10.97
CA LEU A 112 30.76 3.92 -11.09
C LEU A 112 30.24 3.03 -9.95
N GLN A 113 31.01 2.03 -9.52
CA GLN A 113 30.69 1.17 -8.38
C GLN A 113 30.61 1.98 -7.08
N SER A 114 31.46 2.99 -6.92
CA SER A 114 31.40 3.88 -5.74
C SER A 114 30.11 4.70 -5.70
N GLU A 115 29.65 5.22 -6.84
CA GLU A 115 28.34 5.89 -6.95
C GLU A 115 27.19 4.92 -6.68
N LEU A 116 27.24 3.71 -7.26
CA LEU A 116 26.23 2.67 -7.03
C LEU A 116 26.14 2.26 -5.56
N LYS A 117 27.28 2.17 -4.87
CA LYS A 117 27.33 1.90 -3.42
C LYS A 117 26.62 2.99 -2.62
N GLN A 118 26.83 4.27 -2.94
CA GLN A 118 26.15 5.37 -2.24
C GLN A 118 24.63 5.33 -2.47
N LEU A 119 24.19 5.09 -3.70
CA LEU A 119 22.77 4.94 -4.02
C LEU A 119 22.14 3.75 -3.28
N ARG A 120 22.86 2.64 -3.20
CA ARG A 120 22.42 1.45 -2.46
C ARG A 120 22.29 1.74 -0.97
N ASP A 121 23.28 2.37 -0.36
CA ASP A 121 23.26 2.71 1.07
C ASP A 121 22.11 3.70 1.36
N GLU A 122 21.81 4.60 0.41
CA GLU A 122 20.68 5.51 0.50
C GLU A 122 19.32 4.80 0.34
N VAL A 123 19.20 3.83 -0.57
CA VAL A 123 18.00 2.96 -0.67
C VAL A 123 17.74 2.24 0.64
N ASP A 124 18.78 1.66 1.26
CA ASP A 124 18.67 0.99 2.56
C ASP A 124 18.30 1.98 3.68
N ARG A 125 18.87 3.19 3.67
CA ARG A 125 18.51 4.26 4.59
C ARG A 125 17.04 4.64 4.46
N VAL A 126 16.52 4.84 3.25
CA VAL A 126 15.09 5.16 3.02
C VAL A 126 14.21 4.03 3.52
N ALA A 127 14.55 2.76 3.23
CA ALA A 127 13.79 1.61 3.71
C ALA A 127 13.71 1.56 5.25
N LYS A 128 14.81 1.85 5.95
CA LYS A 128 14.90 1.85 7.42
C LYS A 128 14.35 3.10 8.08
N THR A 129 14.35 4.25 7.41
CA THR A 129 13.94 5.53 8.02
C THR A 129 12.46 5.82 7.81
N THR A 130 11.86 5.41 6.70
CA THR A 130 10.43 5.62 6.42
C THR A 130 9.55 5.03 7.52
N SER A 131 8.82 5.91 8.19
CA SER A 131 7.95 5.55 9.30
C SER A 131 6.70 6.41 9.32
N PHE A 132 5.61 5.85 9.82
CA PHE A 132 4.38 6.58 10.10
C PHE A 132 3.98 6.32 11.54
N ASN A 133 3.84 7.38 12.34
CA ASN A 133 3.51 7.29 13.76
C ASN A 133 4.42 6.30 14.54
N GLY A 134 5.73 6.28 14.23
CA GLY A 134 6.72 5.40 14.86
C GLY A 134 6.81 3.97 14.29
N ALA A 135 5.82 3.52 13.52
CA ALA A 135 5.87 2.22 12.85
C ALA A 135 6.70 2.31 11.56
N LYS A 136 7.64 1.37 11.36
CA LYS A 136 8.40 1.25 10.11
C LYS A 136 7.53 0.61 9.05
N LEU A 137 7.57 1.16 7.83
CA LEU A 137 6.66 0.75 6.76
C LEU A 137 7.32 -0.16 5.73
N LEU A 138 8.57 0.11 5.37
CA LEU A 138 9.23 -0.48 4.19
C LEU A 138 10.35 -1.47 4.54
N ASP A 139 10.58 -1.70 5.83
CA ASP A 139 11.71 -2.48 6.32
C ASP A 139 11.37 -3.98 6.47
N GLY A 140 10.15 -4.36 6.13
CA GLY A 140 9.59 -5.72 6.26
C GLY A 140 9.07 -6.09 7.66
N SER A 141 9.22 -5.23 8.67
CA SER A 141 8.61 -5.45 9.99
C SER A 141 7.10 -5.16 10.01
N PHE A 142 6.62 -4.39 9.02
CA PHE A 142 5.20 -4.10 8.86
C PHE A 142 4.45 -5.35 8.39
N THR A 143 3.83 -6.05 9.33
CA THR A 143 3.02 -7.25 9.06
C THR A 143 1.61 -6.90 8.55
N GLY A 144 1.15 -5.70 8.86
CA GLY A 144 -0.13 -5.15 8.44
C GLY A 144 -0.69 -4.18 9.46
N ALA A 145 -1.70 -3.43 9.06
CA ALA A 145 -2.48 -2.59 9.95
C ALA A 145 -3.96 -2.73 9.62
N VAL A 146 -4.80 -2.75 10.66
CA VAL A 146 -6.25 -2.83 10.51
C VAL A 146 -6.82 -1.45 10.84
N PHE A 147 -7.47 -0.84 9.85
CA PHE A 147 -8.15 0.45 10.01
C PHE A 147 -9.64 0.22 10.16
N GLN A 148 -10.20 0.62 11.30
CA GLN A 148 -11.64 0.61 11.54
C GLN A 148 -12.28 1.77 10.78
N VAL A 149 -13.04 1.46 9.73
CA VAL A 149 -13.64 2.41 8.78
C VAL A 149 -15.17 2.39 8.78
N GLY A 150 -15.79 1.76 9.78
CA GLY A 150 -17.22 1.85 10.02
C GLY A 150 -17.57 2.00 11.49
N ALA A 151 -18.86 2.21 11.76
CA ALA A 151 -19.37 2.41 13.10
C ALA A 151 -19.56 1.09 13.89
N ASN A 152 -19.61 -0.07 13.21
CA ASN A 152 -19.80 -1.37 13.86
C ASN A 152 -18.50 -2.17 13.91
N SER A 153 -18.38 -3.04 14.92
CA SER A 153 -17.24 -3.95 15.04
C SER A 153 -17.14 -4.84 13.79
N GLY A 154 -15.95 -4.90 13.18
CA GLY A 154 -15.68 -5.70 11.98
C GLY A 154 -15.66 -4.91 10.68
N ASP A 155 -16.17 -3.67 10.66
CA ASP A 155 -16.10 -2.78 9.49
C ASP A 155 -14.68 -2.21 9.32
N ASN A 156 -13.76 -3.02 8.80
CA ASN A 156 -12.36 -2.64 8.68
C ASN A 156 -11.77 -2.82 7.27
N ILE A 157 -10.74 -2.03 7.00
CA ILE A 157 -9.83 -2.22 5.88
C ILE A 157 -8.49 -2.66 6.44
N THR A 158 -8.04 -3.84 6.04
CA THR A 158 -6.70 -4.33 6.37
C THR A 158 -5.73 -3.87 5.29
N VAL A 159 -4.70 -3.15 5.70
CA VAL A 159 -3.48 -2.92 4.92
C VAL A 159 -2.58 -4.12 5.20
N GLY A 160 -2.31 -4.91 4.17
CA GLY A 160 -1.44 -6.09 4.27
C GLY A 160 0.02 -5.72 4.53
N ALA A 161 0.88 -6.74 4.61
CA ALA A 161 2.31 -6.51 4.68
C ALA A 161 2.78 -5.71 3.46
N LEU A 162 3.49 -4.61 3.70
CA LEU A 162 4.10 -3.84 2.61
C LEU A 162 5.35 -4.57 2.10
N ALA A 163 5.71 -4.31 0.84
CA ALA A 163 6.93 -4.87 0.27
C ALA A 163 8.17 -4.47 1.09
N ASN A 164 9.01 -5.46 1.40
CA ASN A 164 10.28 -5.22 2.06
C ASN A 164 11.28 -4.66 1.05
N THR A 165 11.67 -3.39 1.23
CA THR A 165 12.63 -2.71 0.36
C THR A 165 14.03 -2.62 0.95
N LYS A 166 14.31 -3.34 2.04
CA LYS A 166 15.70 -3.55 2.47
C LYS A 166 16.49 -4.15 1.32
N VAL A 167 17.69 -3.62 1.13
CA VAL A 167 18.59 -3.98 0.05
C VAL A 167 18.92 -5.49 0.04
N ASP A 168 18.84 -6.16 1.19
CA ASP A 168 19.03 -7.62 1.32
C ASP A 168 17.90 -8.48 0.73
N LYS A 169 16.68 -7.91 0.63
CA LYS A 169 15.45 -8.62 0.19
C LYS A 169 14.87 -8.06 -1.10
N LEU A 170 15.29 -6.86 -1.47
CA LEU A 170 14.92 -6.19 -2.70
C LEU A 170 15.71 -6.78 -3.87
N GLY A 171 15.02 -7.14 -4.96
CA GLY A 171 15.67 -7.72 -6.15
C GLY A 171 16.12 -9.17 -6.03
N ASN A 172 15.67 -9.92 -5.01
CA ASN A 172 15.97 -11.36 -4.87
C ASN A 172 15.75 -12.11 -6.20
N SER A 173 16.85 -12.57 -6.79
CA SER A 173 16.89 -13.43 -7.97
C SER A 173 18.00 -14.45 -7.73
N THR A 174 17.69 -15.73 -7.96
CA THR A 174 18.67 -16.81 -7.89
C THR A 174 19.27 -16.98 -9.27
N PHE A 175 20.57 -16.70 -9.42
CA PHE A 175 21.29 -16.94 -10.66
C PHE A 175 22.11 -18.21 -10.55
N GLY A 176 22.02 -19.06 -11.57
CA GLY A 176 23.05 -20.07 -11.80
C GLY A 176 24.31 -19.38 -12.31
N THR A 177 25.28 -19.15 -11.42
CA THR A 177 26.60 -18.68 -11.81
C THR A 177 27.47 -19.90 -12.14
N THR A 178 27.65 -20.19 -13.43
CA THR A 178 28.73 -21.09 -13.87
C THR A 178 29.90 -20.22 -14.30
N SER A 179 31.03 -20.34 -13.61
CA SER A 179 32.28 -19.72 -14.04
C SER A 179 33.26 -20.84 -14.41
N ALA A 180 33.79 -20.82 -15.63
CA ALA A 180 34.93 -21.67 -15.97
C ALA A 180 36.20 -20.86 -15.72
N THR A 181 36.80 -21.05 -14.55
CA THR A 181 38.14 -20.52 -14.26
C THR A 181 39.17 -21.37 -14.96
N MET A 182 39.87 -20.78 -15.92
CA MET A 182 41.14 -21.32 -16.42
C MET A 182 42.23 -20.83 -15.47
N ALA A 183 42.58 -21.65 -14.49
CA ALA A 183 43.67 -21.30 -13.56
C ALA A 183 45.00 -21.81 -14.11
N GLY A 184 45.91 -20.88 -14.41
CA GLY A 184 47.34 -21.17 -14.51
C GLY A 184 47.89 -21.42 -15.92
N THR A 185 48.91 -20.63 -16.23
CA THR A 185 49.87 -20.72 -17.35
C THR A 185 49.23 -20.63 -18.74
N ALA A 186 49.43 -19.47 -19.38
CA ALA A 186 49.25 -19.18 -20.80
C ALA A 186 48.69 -20.38 -21.60
N VAL A 187 47.41 -20.30 -21.97
CA VAL A 187 46.74 -21.24 -22.87
C VAL A 187 47.71 -21.58 -23.99
N THR A 188 48.25 -22.78 -24.02
CA THR A 188 49.12 -23.27 -25.09
C THR A 188 48.35 -24.36 -25.82
N GLY A 189 48.04 -24.13 -27.10
CA GLY A 189 47.37 -25.13 -27.94
C GLY A 189 45.96 -24.79 -28.41
N LEU A 190 45.42 -23.60 -28.11
CA LEU A 190 44.17 -23.12 -28.72
C LEU A 190 44.36 -22.72 -30.19
N ALA A 191 45.58 -22.38 -30.57
CA ALA A 191 46.06 -22.22 -31.95
C ALA A 191 46.29 -23.56 -32.69
N GLY A 192 45.43 -24.55 -32.45
CA GLY A 192 45.59 -25.92 -32.93
C GLY A 192 44.94 -26.20 -34.29
N THR A 193 45.37 -27.29 -34.93
CA THR A 193 44.85 -27.80 -36.22
C THR A 193 43.48 -28.49 -36.11
N SER A 194 42.89 -28.55 -34.91
CA SER A 194 41.61 -29.22 -34.63
C SER A 194 40.52 -28.21 -34.30
N ALA A 195 39.31 -28.45 -34.79
CA ALA A 195 38.17 -27.59 -34.51
C ALA A 195 37.73 -27.74 -33.05
N ILE A 196 37.37 -26.63 -32.41
CA ILE A 196 36.91 -26.59 -31.02
C ILE A 196 35.38 -26.60 -31.05
N THR A 197 34.74 -27.68 -30.61
CA THR A 197 33.28 -27.72 -30.44
C THR A 197 32.91 -27.35 -29.02
N VAL A 198 32.21 -26.23 -28.87
CA VAL A 198 31.63 -25.77 -27.62
C VAL A 198 30.15 -26.15 -27.62
N THR A 199 29.75 -26.98 -26.66
CA THR A 199 28.33 -27.23 -26.40
C THR A 199 27.90 -26.33 -25.25
N VAL A 200 26.93 -25.46 -25.51
CA VAL A 200 26.34 -24.54 -24.55
C VAL A 200 24.93 -25.00 -24.26
N THR A 201 24.65 -25.37 -23.01
CA THR A 201 23.29 -25.70 -22.57
C THR A 201 22.76 -24.56 -21.70
N GLY A 202 21.69 -23.91 -22.15
CA GLY A 202 21.00 -22.87 -21.39
C GLY A 202 20.15 -23.42 -20.23
N ALA A 203 19.72 -22.56 -19.30
CA ALA A 203 18.82 -23.00 -18.21
C ALA A 203 17.48 -23.58 -18.69
N ASN A 204 17.07 -23.24 -19.91
CA ASN A 204 15.83 -23.74 -20.51
C ASN A 204 15.98 -25.18 -21.07
N GLY A 205 17.13 -25.84 -20.86
CA GLY A 205 17.44 -27.16 -21.41
C GLY A 205 17.81 -27.18 -22.90
N VAL A 206 17.76 -26.02 -23.56
CA VAL A 206 18.14 -25.85 -24.97
C VAL A 206 19.66 -25.87 -25.08
N SER A 207 20.18 -26.85 -25.83
CA SER A 207 21.62 -27.00 -26.08
C SER A 207 21.96 -26.58 -27.49
N ALA A 208 22.90 -25.64 -27.64
CA ALA A 208 23.47 -25.25 -28.92
C ALA A 208 24.92 -25.74 -29.01
N LYS A 209 25.27 -26.40 -30.12
CA LYS A 209 26.64 -26.76 -30.45
C LYS A 209 27.20 -25.74 -31.41
N VAL A 210 28.33 -25.13 -31.07
CA VAL A 210 29.03 -24.20 -31.95
C VAL A 210 30.46 -24.68 -32.11
N THR A 211 30.89 -24.81 -33.36
CA THR A 211 32.24 -25.25 -33.71
C THR A 211 33.04 -24.04 -34.17
N VAL A 212 34.12 -23.74 -33.46
CA VAL A 212 35.14 -22.79 -33.92
C VAL A 212 36.08 -23.55 -34.86
N ALA A 213 36.17 -23.09 -36.10
CA ALA A 213 37.04 -23.69 -37.11
C ALA A 213 38.52 -23.61 -36.68
N ALA A 214 39.28 -24.67 -36.96
CA ALA A 214 40.70 -24.72 -36.67
C ALA A 214 41.48 -23.71 -37.52
N ASP A 215 42.38 -22.96 -36.89
CA ASP A 215 43.26 -22.05 -37.61
C ASP A 215 44.59 -21.92 -36.84
N ALA A 216 45.64 -22.45 -37.46
CA ALA A 216 46.99 -22.52 -36.90
C ALA A 216 47.72 -21.16 -36.87
N LYS A 217 47.13 -20.09 -37.44
CA LYS A 217 47.71 -18.74 -37.44
C LYS A 217 47.20 -17.85 -36.30
N ARG A 218 46.20 -18.30 -35.54
CA ARG A 218 45.60 -17.52 -34.46
C ARG A 218 46.50 -17.53 -33.23
N THR A 219 46.55 -16.43 -32.49
CA THR A 219 47.07 -16.46 -31.12
C THR A 219 46.06 -17.16 -30.20
N ASN A 220 46.51 -17.65 -29.04
CA ASN A 220 45.60 -18.29 -28.08
C ASN A 220 44.55 -17.29 -27.56
N GLU A 221 44.88 -15.99 -27.50
CA GLU A 221 43.94 -14.91 -27.16
C GLU A 221 42.87 -14.71 -28.25
N GLU A 222 43.25 -14.77 -29.53
CA GLU A 222 42.32 -14.68 -30.66
C GLU A 222 41.40 -15.90 -30.77
N ALA A 223 41.86 -17.06 -30.32
CA ALA A 223 41.05 -18.27 -30.24
C ALA A 223 40.04 -18.19 -29.07
N LEU A 224 40.42 -17.64 -27.92
CA LEU A 224 39.48 -17.36 -26.81
C LEU A 224 38.39 -16.37 -27.24
N GLY A 225 38.77 -15.30 -27.94
CA GLY A 225 37.82 -14.34 -28.49
C GLY A 225 36.81 -14.99 -29.46
N LYS A 226 37.25 -15.95 -30.29
CA LYS A 226 36.34 -16.70 -31.18
C LYS A 226 35.47 -17.70 -30.48
N VAL A 227 35.96 -18.34 -29.42
CA VAL A 227 35.14 -19.18 -28.55
C VAL A 227 34.03 -18.35 -27.91
N MET A 228 34.31 -17.12 -27.47
CA MET A 228 33.26 -16.24 -26.96
C MET A 228 32.29 -15.76 -28.02
N GLU A 229 32.78 -15.35 -29.18
CA GLU A 229 31.93 -14.96 -30.31
C GLU A 229 31.00 -16.11 -30.72
N ALA A 230 31.52 -17.33 -30.77
CA ALA A 230 30.76 -18.55 -31.02
C ALA A 230 29.64 -18.76 -29.99
N ILE A 231 29.95 -18.61 -28.70
CA ILE A 231 28.96 -18.74 -27.62
C ILE A 231 27.91 -17.61 -27.70
N ASN A 232 28.36 -16.36 -27.85
CA ASN A 232 27.50 -15.18 -27.89
C ASN A 232 26.62 -15.13 -29.15
N SER A 233 27.01 -15.77 -30.25
CA SER A 233 26.16 -15.93 -31.45
C SER A 233 24.90 -16.77 -31.19
N LYS A 234 24.90 -17.56 -30.11
CA LYS A 234 23.78 -18.42 -29.69
C LYS A 234 23.14 -17.97 -28.38
N THR A 235 23.42 -16.75 -27.93
CA THR A 235 22.77 -16.13 -26.76
C THR A 235 21.25 -16.09 -26.92
N ALA A 236 20.73 -15.78 -28.12
CA ALA A 236 19.28 -15.71 -28.34
C ALA A 236 18.57 -17.07 -28.15
N ASP A 237 19.24 -18.17 -28.51
CA ASP A 237 18.69 -19.52 -28.43
C ASP A 237 18.89 -20.17 -27.04
N THR A 238 20.04 -19.89 -26.41
CA THR A 238 20.45 -20.52 -25.13
C THR A 238 20.19 -19.65 -23.90
N GLY A 239 20.02 -18.35 -24.08
CA GLY A 239 19.97 -17.37 -22.99
C GLY A 239 21.31 -17.15 -22.28
N LEU A 240 22.42 -17.76 -22.73
CA LEU A 240 23.72 -17.66 -22.08
C LEU A 240 24.63 -16.66 -22.79
N THR A 241 25.19 -15.72 -22.04
CA THR A 241 26.24 -14.80 -22.50
C THR A 241 27.59 -15.17 -21.89
N ALA A 242 28.65 -15.13 -22.69
CA ALA A 242 30.02 -15.33 -22.25
C ALA A 242 30.78 -14.00 -22.20
N PHE A 243 31.56 -13.82 -21.14
CA PHE A 243 32.41 -12.67 -20.91
C PHE A 243 33.86 -13.10 -20.69
N LEU A 244 34.80 -12.31 -21.20
CA LEU A 244 36.23 -12.45 -20.92
C LEU A 244 36.64 -11.45 -19.86
N GLU A 245 37.13 -11.94 -18.74
CA GLU A 245 37.87 -11.12 -17.79
C GLU A 245 39.36 -11.44 -17.95
N LYS A 246 40.19 -10.41 -18.04
CA LYS A 246 41.64 -10.54 -17.94
C LYS A 246 42.06 -9.98 -16.59
N ASP A 247 42.63 -10.81 -15.73
CA ASP A 247 43.23 -10.38 -14.46
C ASP A 247 44.72 -10.73 -14.48
N GLY A 248 45.57 -9.72 -14.71
CA GLY A 248 47.00 -9.93 -14.96
C GLY A 248 47.26 -10.78 -16.22
N ASP A 249 47.90 -11.93 -16.03
CA ASP A 249 48.21 -12.91 -17.09
C ASP A 249 47.12 -14.00 -17.24
N ASP A 250 46.12 -14.01 -16.34
CA ASP A 250 45.05 -15.01 -16.34
C ASP A 250 43.82 -14.52 -17.12
N TYR A 251 43.25 -15.42 -17.91
CA TYR A 251 42.01 -15.20 -18.67
C TYR A 251 40.91 -16.08 -18.09
N THR A 252 39.85 -15.47 -17.58
CA THR A 252 38.67 -16.22 -17.10
C THR A 252 37.48 -15.99 -18.02
N ILE A 253 36.82 -17.08 -18.41
CA ILE A 253 35.56 -17.02 -19.14
C ILE A 253 34.42 -17.18 -18.15
N SER A 254 33.69 -16.10 -17.90
CA SER A 254 32.49 -16.15 -17.07
C SER A 254 31.25 -16.25 -17.94
N TYR A 255 30.29 -17.09 -17.53
CA TYR A 255 29.02 -17.24 -18.22
C TYR A 255 27.90 -16.67 -17.37
N ARG A 256 27.00 -15.90 -17.97
CA ARG A 256 25.78 -15.42 -17.30
C ARG A 256 24.56 -15.85 -18.06
N ASN A 257 23.51 -16.14 -17.31
CA ASN A 257 22.27 -16.64 -17.84
C ASN A 257 21.20 -15.58 -17.77
N THR A 258 20.45 -15.44 -18.87
CA THR A 258 19.36 -14.49 -19.02
C THR A 258 18.07 -14.93 -18.35
N ALA A 259 17.84 -16.22 -18.18
CA ALA A 259 16.64 -16.71 -17.52
C ALA A 259 16.80 -16.68 -16.00
N ALA A 260 16.03 -15.81 -15.33
CA ALA A 260 15.82 -15.89 -13.89
C ALA A 260 14.90 -17.08 -13.59
N ASN A 261 15.45 -18.21 -13.12
CA ASN A 261 14.60 -19.28 -12.61
C ASN A 261 14.38 -19.08 -11.11
N SER A 262 13.19 -18.56 -10.77
CA SER A 262 12.74 -18.32 -9.39
C SER A 262 12.39 -19.61 -8.63
N THR A 263 12.40 -20.78 -9.29
CA THR A 263 12.09 -22.06 -8.64
C THR A 263 13.33 -22.94 -8.55
N ALA A 264 13.65 -23.32 -7.31
CA ALA A 264 14.73 -24.18 -6.85
C ALA A 264 15.01 -25.40 -7.75
N THR A 265 15.78 -25.18 -8.82
CA THR A 265 16.74 -26.12 -9.40
C THR A 265 17.55 -25.25 -10.36
N SER A 266 18.70 -24.79 -9.89
CA SER A 266 19.68 -24.11 -10.74
C SER A 266 19.96 -25.02 -11.91
N ALA A 267 19.36 -24.73 -13.08
CA ALA A 267 19.78 -25.33 -14.33
C ALA A 267 21.15 -24.70 -14.62
N VAL A 268 22.19 -25.32 -14.03
CA VAL A 268 23.58 -24.94 -14.18
C VAL A 268 23.87 -25.03 -15.67
N ALA A 269 24.11 -23.89 -16.29
CA ALA A 269 24.52 -23.86 -17.68
C ALA A 269 25.87 -24.58 -17.77
N THR A 270 25.89 -25.74 -18.41
CA THR A 270 27.12 -26.50 -18.62
C THR A 270 27.70 -26.09 -19.95
N VAL A 271 28.94 -25.61 -19.94
CA VAL A 271 29.72 -25.39 -21.14
C VAL A 271 30.75 -26.51 -21.21
N SER A 272 30.62 -27.40 -22.18
CA SER A 272 31.60 -28.48 -22.41
C SER A 272 32.33 -28.22 -23.72
N VAL A 273 33.66 -28.20 -23.66
CA VAL A 273 34.52 -28.08 -24.83
C VAL A 273 35.01 -29.48 -25.22
N SER A 274 34.76 -29.89 -26.45
CA SER A 274 35.23 -31.18 -26.98
C SER A 274 35.88 -30.98 -28.35
N GLY A 275 37.14 -31.40 -28.50
CA GLY A 275 37.86 -31.44 -29.77
C GLY A 275 39.31 -30.94 -29.66
N GLY A 276 40.28 -31.80 -30.00
CA GLY A 276 41.69 -31.45 -30.19
C GLY A 276 42.60 -31.64 -28.97
N VAL A 277 43.70 -32.38 -29.17
CA VAL A 277 44.74 -32.64 -28.16
C VAL A 277 45.45 -31.33 -27.79
N GLY A 278 45.40 -30.93 -26.53
CA GLY A 278 45.98 -29.66 -26.08
C GLY A 278 45.34 -29.08 -24.81
N PHE A 279 44.13 -29.53 -24.46
CA PHE A 279 43.55 -29.29 -23.13
C PHE A 279 44.18 -30.25 -22.11
N GLY A 280 45.50 -30.21 -21.91
CA GLY A 280 46.10 -30.93 -20.79
C GLY A 280 45.59 -30.31 -19.49
N ASP A 281 44.89 -31.09 -18.65
CA ASP A 281 44.43 -30.93 -17.24
C ASP A 281 44.06 -29.53 -16.67
N ALA A 282 44.10 -28.45 -17.46
CA ALA A 282 44.02 -27.05 -17.05
C ALA A 282 42.73 -26.36 -17.54
N PHE A 283 41.95 -27.02 -18.41
CA PHE A 283 40.56 -26.64 -18.70
C PHE A 283 39.62 -27.39 -17.76
N SER A 284 39.67 -27.04 -16.48
CA SER A 284 38.65 -27.46 -15.53
C SER A 284 37.44 -26.51 -15.65
N VAL A 285 36.38 -26.96 -16.33
CA VAL A 285 35.06 -26.36 -16.13
C VAL A 285 34.65 -26.71 -14.72
N SER A 286 34.98 -25.84 -13.76
CA SER A 286 34.43 -25.95 -12.41
C SER A 286 32.95 -25.64 -12.51
N THR A 287 32.14 -26.66 -12.74
CA THR A 287 30.73 -26.61 -12.40
C THR A 287 30.68 -26.56 -10.88
N THR A 288 30.83 -25.37 -10.32
CA THR A 288 30.41 -25.13 -8.95
C THR A 288 28.92 -25.38 -8.96
N THR A 289 28.50 -26.57 -8.53
CA THR A 289 27.12 -26.81 -8.17
C THR A 289 26.80 -25.72 -7.16
N VAL A 290 26.01 -24.75 -7.58
CA VAL A 290 25.53 -23.69 -6.72
C VAL A 290 24.66 -24.37 -5.67
N ALA A 291 25.30 -24.79 -4.57
CA ALA A 291 24.62 -25.25 -3.38
C ALA A 291 23.78 -24.07 -2.92
N GLU A 292 22.46 -24.21 -3.05
CA GLU A 292 21.42 -23.22 -2.75
C GLU A 292 21.97 -21.82 -2.46
N THR A 293 22.34 -21.06 -3.51
CA THR A 293 22.63 -19.65 -3.32
C THR A 293 21.32 -19.01 -2.91
N GLN A 294 21.21 -18.82 -1.60
CA GLN A 294 20.30 -17.92 -0.91
C GLN A 294 20.08 -16.72 -1.82
N ALA A 295 18.82 -16.45 -2.17
CA ALA A 295 18.48 -15.36 -3.07
C ALA A 295 19.12 -14.07 -2.54
N VAL A 296 20.13 -13.58 -3.26
CA VAL A 296 20.94 -12.43 -2.88
C VAL A 296 20.22 -11.18 -3.37
N GLY A 297 19.97 -10.23 -2.47
CA GLY A 297 19.39 -8.94 -2.82
C GLY A 297 20.38 -8.02 -3.55
N ILE A 298 20.04 -6.73 -3.64
CA ILE A 298 20.89 -5.68 -4.22
C ILE A 298 22.17 -5.42 -3.37
N HIS A 299 22.25 -5.99 -2.15
CA HIS A 299 23.36 -5.74 -1.21
C HIS A 299 24.73 -6.09 -1.79
N GLU A 300 24.81 -7.21 -2.50
CA GLU A 300 26.08 -7.73 -3.06
C GLU A 300 26.28 -7.35 -4.53
N VAL A 301 25.49 -6.41 -5.07
CA VAL A 301 25.66 -5.98 -6.46
C VAL A 301 27.03 -5.35 -6.66
N ASN A 302 27.79 -5.89 -7.61
CA ASN A 302 29.09 -5.42 -8.03
C ASN A 302 29.11 -5.19 -9.55
N ILE A 303 29.42 -3.97 -9.98
CA ILE A 303 29.54 -3.57 -11.39
C ILE A 303 30.98 -3.32 -11.85
N ASP A 304 31.99 -3.74 -11.09
CA ASP A 304 33.42 -3.62 -11.42
C ASP A 304 33.81 -4.46 -12.66
N THR A 305 33.01 -5.49 -12.96
CA THR A 305 33.20 -6.40 -14.09
C THR A 305 32.03 -6.30 -15.07
N GLN A 306 32.28 -6.61 -16.35
CA GLN A 306 31.22 -6.60 -17.36
C GLN A 306 30.14 -7.66 -17.06
N ALA A 307 30.56 -8.83 -16.56
CA ALA A 307 29.66 -9.89 -16.12
C ALA A 307 28.83 -9.48 -14.89
N GLY A 308 29.44 -8.76 -13.94
CA GLY A 308 28.76 -8.23 -12.76
C GLY A 308 27.77 -7.11 -13.09
N ALA A 309 28.11 -6.22 -14.01
CA ALA A 309 27.20 -5.18 -14.51
C ALA A 309 25.93 -5.78 -15.17
N TRP A 310 26.07 -6.90 -15.88
CA TRP A 310 24.94 -7.61 -16.48
C TRP A 310 24.01 -8.24 -15.42
N GLU A 311 24.60 -8.86 -14.39
CA GLU A 311 23.86 -9.39 -13.25
C GLU A 311 23.17 -8.29 -12.43
N ALA A 312 23.86 -7.16 -12.25
CA ALA A 312 23.32 -5.97 -11.59
C ALA A 312 22.05 -5.47 -12.28
N LEU A 313 22.07 -5.37 -13.62
CA LEU A 313 20.89 -4.95 -14.40
C LEU A 313 19.68 -5.83 -14.12
N GLN A 314 19.86 -7.15 -14.13
CA GLN A 314 18.74 -8.06 -13.92
C GLN A 314 18.22 -8.01 -12.47
N ARG A 315 19.09 -7.85 -11.47
CA ARG A 315 18.69 -7.66 -10.06
C ARG A 315 17.95 -6.35 -9.86
N ILE A 316 18.42 -5.27 -10.48
CA ILE A 316 17.82 -3.94 -10.41
C ILE A 316 16.47 -3.93 -11.13
N ASP A 317 16.34 -4.56 -12.29
CA ASP A 317 15.06 -4.67 -13.02
C ASP A 317 14.02 -5.43 -12.18
N ASN A 318 14.39 -6.57 -11.58
CA ASN A 318 13.51 -7.28 -10.64
C ASN A 318 13.14 -6.45 -9.40
N ALA A 319 14.05 -5.60 -8.91
CA ALA A 319 13.78 -4.69 -7.82
C ALA A 319 12.81 -3.57 -8.23
N ILE A 320 12.98 -3.00 -9.42
CA ILE A 320 12.07 -2.00 -10.00
C ILE A 320 10.67 -2.60 -10.14
N ASP A 321 10.54 -3.83 -10.63
CA ASP A 321 9.25 -4.51 -10.77
C ASP A 321 8.57 -4.75 -9.41
N LYS A 322 9.33 -5.14 -8.39
CA LYS A 322 8.82 -5.25 -7.00
C LYS A 322 8.35 -3.91 -6.45
N VAL A 323 9.11 -2.83 -6.65
CA VAL A 323 8.73 -1.48 -6.22
C VAL A 323 7.49 -1.00 -6.96
N ASN A 324 7.42 -1.21 -8.27
CA ASN A 324 6.25 -0.82 -9.08
C ASN A 324 5.00 -1.59 -8.67
N SER A 325 5.12 -2.88 -8.39
CA SER A 325 4.00 -3.70 -7.89
C SER A 325 3.51 -3.18 -6.53
N ALA A 326 4.44 -2.90 -5.60
CA ALA A 326 4.10 -2.34 -4.29
C ALA A 326 3.45 -0.95 -4.39
N ARG A 327 3.91 -0.09 -5.30
CA ARG A 327 3.29 1.22 -5.57
C ARG A 327 1.89 1.06 -6.16
N GLY A 328 1.68 0.09 -7.04
CA GLY A 328 0.37 -0.25 -7.58
C GLY A 328 -0.62 -0.69 -6.49
N GLU A 329 -0.18 -1.55 -5.57
CA GLU A 329 -0.98 -1.98 -4.43
C GLU A 329 -1.34 -0.81 -3.49
N LEU A 330 -0.38 0.06 -3.16
CA LEU A 330 -0.64 1.25 -2.35
C LEU A 330 -1.58 2.24 -3.05
N GLY A 331 -1.46 2.41 -4.37
CA GLY A 331 -2.39 3.22 -5.15
C GLY A 331 -3.82 2.66 -5.09
N ALA A 332 -3.98 1.34 -5.24
CA ALA A 332 -5.28 0.68 -5.09
C ALA A 332 -5.85 0.85 -3.67
N MET A 333 -5.00 0.80 -2.64
CA MET A 333 -5.41 1.06 -1.26
C MET A 333 -5.86 2.51 -1.05
N GLN A 334 -5.15 3.50 -1.60
CA GLN A 334 -5.55 4.91 -1.55
C GLN A 334 -6.95 5.10 -2.13
N THR A 335 -7.20 4.59 -3.35
CA THR A 335 -8.52 4.65 -3.98
C THR A 335 -9.59 3.93 -3.15
N ARG A 336 -9.25 2.79 -2.54
CA ARG A 336 -10.18 2.06 -1.66
C ARG A 336 -10.55 2.89 -0.43
N PHE A 337 -9.59 3.55 0.22
CA PHE A 337 -9.86 4.42 1.37
C PHE A 337 -10.65 5.67 0.96
N GLU A 338 -10.32 6.32 -0.16
CA GLU A 338 -11.07 7.47 -0.69
C GLU A 338 -12.54 7.11 -0.96
N LYS A 339 -12.81 5.99 -1.62
CA LYS A 339 -14.18 5.50 -1.84
C LYS A 339 -14.90 5.12 -0.56
N THR A 340 -14.16 4.68 0.44
CA THR A 340 -14.73 4.39 1.75
C THR A 340 -15.12 5.69 2.47
N VAL A 341 -14.29 6.73 2.41
CA VAL A 341 -14.62 8.07 2.94
C VAL A 341 -15.86 8.63 2.28
N GLU A 342 -15.94 8.60 0.93
CA GLU A 342 -17.13 9.03 0.18
C GLU A 342 -18.41 8.30 0.67
N ASN A 343 -18.34 6.99 0.89
CA ASN A 343 -19.47 6.20 1.39
C ASN A 343 -19.82 6.55 2.84
N ILE A 344 -18.82 6.69 3.73
CA ILE A 344 -19.01 7.10 5.13
C ILE A 344 -19.74 8.44 5.20
N ASP A 345 -19.36 9.40 4.37
CA ASP A 345 -19.96 10.73 4.34
C ASP A 345 -21.42 10.68 3.90
N ILE A 346 -21.73 9.91 2.85
CA ILE A 346 -23.12 9.67 2.40
C ILE A 346 -23.94 8.98 3.50
N GLN A 347 -23.38 7.99 4.20
CA GLN A 347 -24.09 7.33 5.31
C GLN A 347 -24.33 8.29 6.48
N SER A 348 -23.32 9.09 6.83
CA SER A 348 -23.40 10.09 7.90
C SER A 348 -24.47 11.13 7.61
N GLU A 349 -24.54 11.62 6.37
CA GLU A 349 -25.57 12.55 5.91
C GLU A 349 -26.97 11.92 6.00
N ASN A 350 -27.15 10.71 5.45
CA ASN A 350 -28.43 10.02 5.47
C ASN A 350 -28.93 9.71 6.88
N ILE A 351 -28.05 9.27 7.78
CA ILE A 351 -28.41 9.00 9.18
C ILE A 351 -28.69 10.30 9.92
N THR A 352 -27.96 11.37 9.66
CA THR A 352 -28.23 12.70 10.22
C THR A 352 -29.59 13.23 9.78
N ALA A 353 -29.93 13.09 8.50
CA ALA A 353 -31.24 13.45 7.97
C ALA A 353 -32.37 12.58 8.55
N ALA A 354 -32.13 11.26 8.71
CA ALA A 354 -33.07 10.35 9.36
C ALA A 354 -33.30 10.72 10.83
N ARG A 355 -32.23 11.07 11.55
CA ARG A 355 -32.29 11.54 12.94
C ARG A 355 -33.06 12.87 13.04
N GLY A 356 -32.82 13.82 12.13
CA GLY A 356 -33.55 15.08 12.10
C GLY A 356 -35.06 14.89 11.97
N ARG A 357 -35.52 13.96 11.11
CA ARG A 357 -36.96 13.60 11.00
C ARG A 357 -37.57 13.07 12.30
N ILE A 358 -36.76 12.51 13.20
CA ILE A 358 -37.21 11.96 14.48
C ILE A 358 -37.20 13.04 15.57
N ILE A 359 -36.12 13.82 15.67
CA ILE A 359 -35.89 14.72 16.80
C ILE A 359 -36.33 16.15 16.49
N ASP A 360 -36.18 16.65 15.27
CA ASP A 360 -36.34 18.08 14.98
C ASP A 360 -37.82 18.50 15.03
N ALA A 361 -38.05 19.72 15.52
CA ALA A 361 -39.36 20.35 15.54
C ALA A 361 -39.64 21.06 14.22
N ASP A 362 -40.86 20.88 13.71
CA ASP A 362 -41.38 21.71 12.62
C ASP A 362 -41.79 23.08 13.19
N PHE A 363 -40.99 24.11 12.87
CA PHE A 363 -41.21 25.48 13.32
C PHE A 363 -42.59 26.03 12.95
N ALA A 364 -43.12 25.69 11.77
CA ALA A 364 -44.42 26.19 11.33
C ALA A 364 -45.54 25.62 12.21
N LYS A 365 -45.46 24.30 12.50
CA LYS A 365 -46.41 23.64 13.39
C LYS A 365 -46.29 24.11 14.83
N GLU A 366 -45.07 24.28 15.34
CA GLU A 366 -44.86 24.66 16.74
C GLU A 366 -45.25 26.12 17.00
N THR A 367 -45.01 27.03 16.05
CA THR A 367 -45.46 28.43 16.15
C THR A 367 -46.99 28.54 16.12
N ALA A 368 -47.67 27.73 15.31
CA ALA A 368 -49.12 27.66 15.30
C ALA A 368 -49.68 27.11 16.63
N ASN A 369 -49.03 26.10 17.22
CA ASN A 369 -49.40 25.57 18.54
C ASN A 369 -49.13 26.58 19.66
N LEU A 370 -48.02 27.32 19.59
CA LEU A 370 -47.69 28.38 20.53
C LEU A 370 -48.76 29.48 20.51
N SER A 371 -49.12 29.98 19.32
CA SER A 371 -50.17 30.98 19.17
C SER A 371 -51.51 30.47 19.71
N ARG A 372 -51.91 29.24 19.36
CA ARG A 372 -53.13 28.61 19.89
C ARG A 372 -53.12 28.52 21.43
N THR A 373 -52.02 28.08 22.02
CA THR A 373 -51.92 27.90 23.48
C THR A 373 -51.85 29.23 24.24
N GLN A 374 -51.22 30.27 23.66
CA GLN A 374 -51.26 31.63 24.21
C GLN A 374 -52.69 32.20 24.21
N ILE A 375 -53.43 32.05 23.11
CA ILE A 375 -54.83 32.48 23.02
C ILE A 375 -55.70 31.72 24.02
N LEU A 376 -55.52 30.39 24.14
CA LEU A 376 -56.24 29.57 25.12
C LEU A 376 -55.92 29.95 26.57
N GLN A 377 -54.68 30.36 26.87
CA GLN A 377 -54.32 30.81 28.19
C GLN A 377 -54.95 32.16 28.53
N GLN A 378 -55.00 33.11 27.59
CA GLN A 378 -55.71 34.39 27.74
C GLN A 378 -57.23 34.18 27.89
N ALA A 379 -57.82 33.27 27.11
CA ALA A 379 -59.24 32.91 27.25
C ALA A 379 -59.51 32.19 28.58
N GLY A 380 -58.61 31.31 29.02
CA GLY A 380 -58.72 30.58 30.28
C GLY A 380 -58.66 31.50 31.50
N THR A 381 -57.80 32.52 31.50
CA THR A 381 -57.73 33.50 32.61
C THR A 381 -59.01 34.33 32.68
N ALA A 382 -59.55 34.75 31.53
CA ALA A 382 -60.84 35.44 31.45
C ALA A 382 -62.01 34.55 31.95
N MET A 383 -62.02 33.27 31.58
CA MET A 383 -63.05 32.31 32.01
C MET A 383 -62.97 32.00 33.50
N VAL A 384 -61.77 31.87 34.09
CA VAL A 384 -61.60 31.71 35.54
C VAL A 384 -62.06 32.98 36.27
N ALA A 385 -61.74 34.16 35.75
CA ALA A 385 -62.21 35.43 36.30
C ALA A 385 -63.74 35.52 36.30
N GLN A 386 -64.40 35.14 35.20
CA GLN A 386 -65.86 35.13 35.09
C GLN A 386 -66.51 34.02 35.94
N ALA A 387 -65.91 32.83 36.01
CA ALA A 387 -66.37 31.74 36.85
C ALA A 387 -66.31 32.09 38.35
N ASN A 388 -65.33 32.90 38.77
CA ASN A 388 -65.20 33.38 40.15
C ASN A 388 -66.22 34.48 40.51
N GLN A 389 -66.83 35.14 39.53
CA GLN A 389 -67.89 36.15 39.75
C GLN A 389 -69.29 35.54 39.88
N LEU A 390 -69.50 34.30 39.40
CA LEU A 390 -70.79 33.60 39.46
C LEU A 390 -71.38 33.46 40.89
N PRO A 391 -70.59 33.17 41.95
CA PRO A 391 -71.11 33.12 43.33
C PRO A 391 -71.54 34.52 43.84
N GLN A 392 -70.95 35.59 43.31
CA GLN A 392 -71.26 36.97 43.69
C GLN A 392 -72.63 37.42 43.17
N SER A 393 -73.07 36.93 42.00
CA SER A 393 -74.42 37.19 41.50
C SER A 393 -75.50 36.43 42.28
N VAL A 394 -75.16 35.29 42.90
CA VAL A 394 -76.06 34.58 43.83
C VAL A 394 -76.24 35.34 45.14
N LEU A 395 -75.18 35.98 45.64
CA LEU A 395 -75.26 36.86 46.82
C LEU A 395 -76.11 38.11 46.54
N SER A 396 -76.17 38.62 45.30
CA SER A 396 -77.08 39.72 44.95
C SER A 396 -78.55 39.33 44.88
N LEU A 397 -78.87 38.03 44.72
CA LEU A 397 -80.23 37.50 44.74
C LEU A 397 -80.75 37.22 46.17
N LEU A 398 -79.85 37.14 47.16
CA LEU A 398 -80.15 36.92 48.57
C LEU A 398 -80.18 38.22 49.39
N ARG A 399 -79.98 39.38 48.74
CA ARG A 399 -80.02 40.70 49.38
C ARG A 399 -81.36 41.39 49.24
#